data_AF-A0A1I1CYX1-F1
#
_entry.id   AF-A0A1I1CYX1-F1
#
_cell.length_a   1.000
_cell.length_b   1.000
_cell.length_c   1.000
_cell.angle_alpha   90.00
_cell.angle_beta   90.00
_cell.angle_gamma   90.00
#
_symmetry.space_group_name_H-M   'P 1'
#
loop_
_entity.id
_entity.type
_entity.pdbx_description
1 polymer ?
#
loop_
_entity_poly.entity_id
_entity_poly.type
_entity_poly.pdbx_seq_one_letter_code
_entity_poly.pdbx_strand_id
1 'polypeptide(L)'
;MIDLTFYLNDRPMSRLRAGVLDVPAFSGRDGDINSYLAACRKNSGPITPGTYYVLDRPSGGRLRWFREQNPFSTDRRRWFALFAADGRVDDVSHRL
;
A
#
# COMPACT_ATOMS: atom_id res chain seq x y z
N MET A 1 6.60 -8.79 -17.66
CA MET A 1 5.93 -8.83 -16.33
C MET A 1 7.02 -8.76 -15.28
N ILE A 2 6.90 -7.89 -14.28
CA ILE A 2 7.89 -7.76 -13.20
C ILE A 2 7.27 -8.42 -11.97
N ASP A 3 7.98 -9.40 -11.40
CA ASP A 3 7.55 -10.03 -10.16
C ASP A 3 7.85 -9.11 -8.99
N LEU A 4 6.80 -8.83 -8.21
CA LEU A 4 6.87 -8.04 -7.00
C LEU A 4 6.78 -8.96 -5.79
N THR A 5 7.78 -8.91 -4.91
CA THR A 5 7.76 -9.65 -3.65
C THR A 5 7.81 -8.68 -2.50
N PHE A 6 6.77 -8.69 -1.67
CA PHE A 6 6.70 -7.92 -0.45
C PHE A 6 6.85 -8.85 0.77
N TYR A 7 7.72 -8.48 1.71
CA TYR A 7 7.96 -9.28 2.91
C TYR A 7 7.13 -8.75 4.09
N LEU A 8 6.32 -9.61 4.71
CA LEU A 8 5.69 -9.30 6.00
C LEU A 8 6.60 -9.77 7.13
N ASN A 9 6.94 -8.85 8.04
CA ASN A 9 7.94 -9.09 9.09
C ASN A 9 7.55 -8.48 10.45
N ASP A 10 6.30 -8.04 10.62
CA ASP A 10 5.80 -7.39 11.83
C ASP A 10 6.64 -6.18 12.30
N ARG A 11 7.41 -5.55 11.41
CA ARG A 11 8.18 -4.32 11.69
C ARG A 11 7.52 -3.11 11.04
N PRO A 12 7.77 -1.88 11.53
CA PRO A 12 7.21 -0.66 10.94
C PRO A 12 7.58 -0.44 9.46
N MET A 13 8.70 -1.00 9.00
CA MET A 13 9.16 -0.93 7.61
C MET A 13 9.69 -2.29 7.17
N SER A 14 9.37 -2.65 5.93
CA SER A 14 9.84 -3.84 5.26
C SER A 14 10.39 -3.48 3.87
N ARG A 15 10.42 -4.44 2.96
CA ARG A 15 11.02 -4.35 1.64
C ARG A 15 10.08 -4.86 0.56
N LEU A 16 10.00 -4.09 -0.52
CA LEU A 16 9.39 -4.48 -1.78
C LEU A 16 10.51 -4.74 -2.78
N ARG A 17 10.59 -5.98 -3.25
CA ARG A 17 11.53 -6.38 -4.30
C ARG A 17 10.83 -6.35 -5.66
N ALA A 18 11.44 -5.68 -6.63
CA ALA A 18 11.00 -5.61 -8.02
C ALA A 18 12.19 -5.97 -8.94
N GLY A 19 12.35 -7.25 -9.24
CA GLY A 19 13.56 -7.75 -9.93
C GLY A 19 14.85 -7.49 -9.15
N VAL A 20 15.67 -6.56 -9.63
CA VAL A 20 16.94 -6.14 -9.01
C VAL A 20 16.79 -4.98 -8.02
N LEU A 21 15.63 -4.31 -8.01
CA LEU A 21 15.36 -3.23 -7.07
C LEU A 21 14.86 -3.80 -5.74
N ASP A 22 15.42 -3.27 -4.66
CA ASP A 22 14.97 -3.51 -3.28
C ASP A 22 14.72 -2.14 -2.66
N VAL A 23 13.44 -1.83 -2.38
CA VAL A 23 13.04 -0.52 -1.86
C VAL A 23 12.31 -0.66 -0.52
N PRO A 24 12.53 0.27 0.44
CA PRO A 24 11.77 0.30 1.68
C PRO A 24 10.27 0.48 1.39
N ALA A 25 9.44 -0.37 1.98
CA ALA A 25 8.00 -0.34 1.81
C ALA A 25 7.29 -0.86 3.07
N PHE A 26 6.06 -0.42 3.28
CA PHE A 26 5.19 -0.92 4.35
C PHE A 26 3.75 -1.06 3.83
N SER A 27 2.95 -1.86 4.51
CA SER A 27 1.53 -2.06 4.22
C SER A 27 0.73 -2.22 5.50
N GLY A 28 -0.58 -1.96 5.45
CA GLY A 28 -1.45 -1.88 6.62
C GLY A 28 -1.42 -0.49 7.26
N ARG A 29 -2.20 -0.32 8.34
CA ARG A 29 -2.34 0.97 9.05
C ARG A 29 -2.34 0.77 10.56
N ASP A 30 -1.95 1.82 11.29
CA ASP A 30 -2.00 1.90 12.75
C ASP A 30 -1.24 0.74 13.40
N GLY A 31 -1.89 -0.04 14.28
CA GLY A 31 -1.29 -1.19 14.94
C GLY A 31 -1.12 -2.44 14.07
N ASP A 32 -1.62 -2.42 12.83
CA ASP A 32 -1.65 -3.59 11.95
C ASP A 32 -0.59 -3.52 10.84
N ILE A 33 0.33 -2.55 10.90
CA ILE A 33 1.40 -2.36 9.91
C ILE A 33 2.27 -3.61 9.81
N ASN A 34 2.40 -4.14 8.59
CA ASN A 34 3.18 -5.31 8.21
C ASN A 34 2.86 -6.57 9.04
N SER A 35 1.69 -6.63 9.69
CA SER A 35 1.38 -7.73 10.58
C SER A 35 0.73 -8.89 9.86
N TYR A 36 1.40 -10.05 9.88
CA TYR A 36 0.89 -11.26 9.25
C TYR A 36 -0.46 -11.69 9.84
N LEU A 37 -0.62 -11.56 11.16
CA LEU A 37 -1.85 -11.91 11.87
C LEU A 37 -3.02 -10.98 11.53
N ALA A 38 -2.72 -9.76 11.07
CA ALA A 38 -3.73 -8.80 10.65
C ALA A 38 -4.11 -8.92 9.17
N ALA A 39 -3.49 -9.82 8.38
CA ALA A 39 -3.74 -9.93 6.93
C ALA A 39 -5.22 -10.13 6.56
N CYS A 40 -6.00 -10.77 7.44
CA CYS A 40 -7.44 -10.98 7.25
C CYS A 40 -8.31 -9.81 7.73
N ARG A 41 -7.74 -8.75 8.33
CA ARG A 41 -8.50 -7.60 8.84
C ARG A 41 -8.83 -6.64 7.70
N LYS A 42 -10.13 -6.47 7.47
CA LYS A 42 -10.64 -5.53 6.48
C LYS A 42 -10.23 -4.09 6.83
N ASN A 43 -9.73 -3.34 5.85
CA ASN A 43 -9.32 -1.93 5.92
C ASN A 43 -8.08 -1.58 6.76
N SER A 44 -7.60 -2.44 7.66
CA SER A 44 -6.40 -2.17 8.48
C SER A 44 -5.24 -3.11 8.21
N GLY A 45 -5.54 -4.35 7.81
CA GLY A 45 -4.55 -5.38 7.55
C GLY A 45 -3.59 -5.04 6.41
N PRO A 46 -2.40 -5.64 6.39
CA PRO A 46 -1.47 -5.45 5.30
C PRO A 46 -1.96 -6.12 4.01
N ILE A 47 -1.28 -5.75 2.92
CA ILE A 47 -1.45 -6.34 1.60
C ILE A 47 -1.28 -7.87 1.66
N THR A 48 -2.26 -8.58 1.13
CA THR A 48 -2.25 -10.04 1.06
C THR A 48 -1.40 -10.51 -0.13
N PRO A 49 -0.97 -11.78 -0.18
CA PRO A 49 -0.41 -12.35 -1.40
C PRO A 49 -1.39 -12.23 -2.58
N GLY A 50 -0.92 -11.77 -3.74
CA GLY A 50 -1.77 -11.54 -4.89
C GLY A 50 -1.06 -10.79 -6.03
N THR A 51 -1.82 -10.45 -7.07
CA THR A 51 -1.32 -9.63 -8.18
C THR A 51 -1.70 -8.17 -7.95
N TYR A 52 -0.72 -7.28 -8.08
CA TYR A 52 -0.86 -5.85 -7.82
C TYR A 52 -0.24 -5.03 -8.94
N TYR A 53 -0.80 -3.86 -9.18
CA TYR A 53 -0.25 -2.87 -10.10
C TYR A 53 0.36 -1.71 -9.31
N VAL A 54 1.60 -1.35 -9.64
CA VAL A 54 2.20 -0.08 -9.23
C VAL A 54 1.67 0.97 -10.18
N LEU A 55 0.83 1.87 -9.68
CA LEU A 55 0.31 2.99 -10.45
C LEU A 55 0.89 4.27 -9.88
N ASP A 56 1.37 5.15 -10.77
CA ASP A 56 1.52 6.53 -10.37
C ASP A 56 0.12 7.09 -10.11
N ARG A 57 -0.01 7.81 -9.01
CA ARG A 57 -1.33 8.19 -8.52
C ARG A 57 -1.80 9.34 -9.40
N PRO A 58 -2.96 9.23 -10.07
CA PRO A 58 -3.51 10.39 -10.74
C PRO A 58 -3.70 11.49 -9.69
N SER A 59 -3.12 12.65 -9.94
CA SER A 59 -3.32 13.84 -9.12
C SER A 59 -4.81 14.19 -9.20
N GLY A 60 -5.60 13.72 -8.23
CA GLY A 60 -7.03 13.99 -8.15
C GLY A 60 -7.29 15.50 -8.19
N GLY A 61 -8.36 15.90 -8.89
CA GLY A 61 -8.66 17.28 -9.26
C GLY A 61 -8.83 18.31 -8.12
N ARG A 62 -9.34 19.50 -8.50
CA ARG A 62 -9.26 20.81 -7.81
C ARG A 62 -9.54 20.88 -6.28
N LEU A 63 -10.12 19.86 -5.64
CA LEU A 63 -10.44 19.84 -4.20
C LEU A 63 -9.36 19.21 -3.28
N ARG A 64 -8.22 18.76 -3.82
CA ARG A 64 -7.24 17.96 -3.05
C ARG A 64 -6.43 18.73 -2.01
N TRP A 65 -6.27 20.05 -2.16
CA TRP A 65 -5.45 20.89 -1.27
C TRP A 65 -5.93 20.88 0.19
N PHE A 66 -7.24 20.71 0.44
CA PHE A 66 -7.79 20.60 1.80
C PHE A 66 -7.57 19.22 2.42
N ARG A 67 -7.61 18.13 1.63
CA ARG A 67 -7.49 16.76 2.14
C ARG A 67 -6.04 16.33 2.42
N GLU A 68 -5.09 16.98 1.77
CA GLU A 68 -3.65 16.69 1.95
C GLU A 68 -3.01 17.45 3.12
N GLN A 69 -3.73 18.37 3.76
CA GLN A 69 -3.26 19.12 4.92
C GLN A 69 -3.41 18.38 6.25
N ASN A 70 -3.83 17.10 6.26
CA ASN A 70 -3.95 16.37 7.50
C ASN A 70 -2.54 15.95 8.01
N PRO A 71 -2.01 16.54 9.09
CA PRO A 71 -0.66 16.27 9.57
C PRO A 71 -0.52 14.87 10.21
N PHE A 72 -1.64 14.18 10.46
CA PHE A 72 -1.69 12.80 10.94
C PHE A 72 -1.67 11.76 9.80
N SER A 73 -1.74 12.20 8.54
CA SER A 73 -1.59 11.31 7.40
C SER A 73 -0.14 11.31 6.95
N THR A 74 0.43 10.13 6.68
CA THR A 74 1.71 10.00 5.97
C THR A 74 1.71 10.92 4.76
N ASP A 75 2.76 11.73 4.57
CA ASP A 75 2.89 12.64 3.41
C ASP A 75 2.82 11.80 2.14
N ARG A 76 1.60 11.70 1.60
CA ARG A 76 1.29 10.73 0.57
C ARG A 76 2.17 11.04 -0.64
N ARG A 77 2.53 12.30 -0.91
CA ARG A 77 3.35 12.73 -2.06
C ARG A 77 4.70 12.04 -2.20
N ARG A 78 5.22 11.43 -1.12
CA ARG A 78 6.54 10.77 -1.10
C ARG A 78 6.51 9.26 -1.37
N TRP A 79 5.32 8.67 -1.58
CA TRP A 79 5.15 7.22 -1.69
C TRP A 79 4.28 6.83 -2.88
N PHE A 80 4.64 5.72 -3.52
CA PHE A 80 3.82 5.05 -4.52
C PHE A 80 2.73 4.20 -3.84
N ALA A 81 1.57 4.07 -4.49
CA ALA A 81 0.48 3.21 -4.01
C ALA A 81 0.42 1.93 -4.84
N LEU A 82 0.16 0.80 -4.18
CA LEU A 82 -0.12 -0.48 -4.83
C LEU A 82 -1.62 -0.69 -4.88
N PHE A 83 -2.15 -1.00 -6.06
CA PHE A 83 -3.57 -1.30 -6.25
C PHE A 83 -3.74 -2.79 -6.56
N ALA A 84 -4.74 -3.42 -5.95
CA ALA A 84 -5.09 -4.79 -6.26
C ALA A 84 -5.48 -4.91 -7.74
N ALA A 85 -5.14 -6.03 -8.37
CA ALA A 85 -5.58 -6.34 -9.73
C ALA A 85 -7.05 -6.80 -9.76
N ASP A 86 -7.95 -6.00 -9.19
CA ASP A 86 -9.39 -6.29 -9.06
C ASP A 86 -10.27 -5.38 -9.95
N GLY A 87 -9.63 -4.56 -10.80
CA GLY A 87 -10.31 -3.61 -11.69
C GLY A 87 -10.76 -2.32 -10.98
N ARG A 88 -10.38 -2.10 -9.71
CA ARG A 88 -10.69 -0.89 -8.96
C ARG A 88 -9.41 -0.18 -8.55
N VAL A 89 -9.41 1.15 -8.69
CA VAL A 89 -8.33 2.01 -8.18
C VAL A 89 -8.80 2.56 -6.84
N ASP A 90 -8.85 1.69 -5.83
CA ASP A 90 -9.19 2.05 -4.46
C ASP A 90 -8.19 1.46 -3.45
N ASP A 91 -8.10 2.08 -2.26
CA ASP A 91 -7.25 1.60 -1.16
C ASP A 91 -7.97 0.48 -0.35
N VAL A 92 -8.99 -0.17 -0.91
CA VAL A 92 -9.83 -1.14 -0.21
C VAL A 92 -9.50 -2.54 -0.70
N SER A 93 -8.89 -3.34 0.16
CA SER A 93 -8.70 -4.76 -0.13
C SER A 93 -10.06 -5.47 -0.12
N HIS A 94 -10.54 -5.88 -1.30
CA HIS A 94 -11.72 -6.74 -1.43
C HIS A 94 -11.32 -8.22 -1.33
N ARG A 95 -12.25 -9.03 -0.83
CA ARG A 95 -12.04 -10.48 -0.65
C ARG A 95 -12.03 -11.13 -2.04
N LEU A 96 -11.04 -11.98 -2.33
CA LEU A 96 -11.12 -12.98 -3.40
C LEU A 96 -12.13 -14.07 -3.02
#